data_AF-A0A353CZ46-F1
#
_entry.id   AF-A0A353CZ46-F1
#
_cell.length_a   1.000
_cell.length_b   1.000
_cell.length_c   1.000
_cell.angle_alpha   90.00
_cell.angle_beta   90.00
_cell.angle_gamma   90.00
#
_symmetry.space_group_name_H-M   'P 1'
#
loop_
_entity.id
_entity.type
_entity.pdbx_description
1 polymer ?
#
loop_
_entity_poly.entity_id
_entity_poly.type
_entity_poly.pdbx_seq_one_letter_code
_entity_poly.pdbx_strand_id
1 'polypeptide(L)'
;MLLTEIEQAIKRCSCRDQLALWQDYQRLTRRLDANKPVDQLQSRLQQAVDNALLTIEQRETGRPERRYDDSLPVNQRRDDIKLLIEQNQVVIICGETGSGKTTQIPKICLDAGLGIRGRIGHTQPRRLAARSVAARLAHELDSQVGEHVGFKIRFQDRVSDSSYIKLMTDGILLAEIQSDRLLRNYDTLIIDEAHERSLNIDFLL
;
A
#
# COMPACT_ATOMS: atom_id res chain seq x y z
N MET A 1 8.54 -22.54 -16.35
CA MET A 1 7.29 -22.20 -15.65
C MET A 1 6.13 -22.39 -16.63
N LEU A 2 5.10 -23.16 -16.27
CA LEU A 2 3.87 -23.29 -17.06
C LEU A 2 3.16 -21.92 -17.15
N LEU A 3 2.36 -21.65 -18.18
CA LEU A 3 1.62 -20.39 -18.30
C LEU A 3 0.76 -20.09 -17.06
N THR A 4 0.16 -21.12 -16.49
CA THR A 4 -0.62 -21.07 -15.25
C THR A 4 0.23 -20.61 -14.06
N GLU A 5 1.47 -21.06 -13.96
CA GLU A 5 2.40 -20.64 -12.90
C GLU A 5 2.80 -19.16 -13.07
N ILE A 6 3.05 -18.71 -14.30
CA ILE A 6 3.31 -17.29 -14.60
C ILE A 6 2.11 -16.43 -14.20
N GLU A 7 0.89 -16.86 -14.55
CA GLU A 7 -0.34 -16.15 -14.20
C GLU A 7 -0.48 -15.98 -12.67
N GLN A 8 -0.25 -17.05 -11.91
CA GLN A 8 -0.30 -17.02 -10.45
C GLN A 8 0.82 -16.19 -9.85
N ALA A 9 2.00 -16.19 -10.46
CA ALA A 9 3.12 -15.34 -10.05
C ALA A 9 2.79 -13.84 -10.23
N ILE A 10 2.22 -13.44 -11.37
CA ILE A 10 1.82 -12.04 -11.62
C ILE A 10 0.85 -11.53 -10.56
N LYS A 11 -0.10 -12.35 -10.10
CA LYS A 11 -1.07 -12.00 -9.05
C LYS A 11 -0.41 -11.65 -7.71
N ARG A 12 0.80 -12.14 -7.45
CA ARG A 12 1.58 -11.86 -6.23
C ARG A 12 2.49 -10.64 -6.35
N CYS A 13 2.76 -10.17 -7.56
CA CYS A 13 3.58 -8.97 -7.80
C CYS A 13 2.90 -7.68 -7.30
N SER A 14 3.66 -6.59 -7.31
CA SER A 14 3.18 -5.27 -6.91
C SER A 14 2.04 -4.78 -7.82
N CYS A 15 1.13 -3.96 -7.27
CA CYS A 15 0.04 -3.34 -8.01
C CYS A 15 0.55 -2.53 -9.22
N ARG A 16 1.75 -1.95 -9.10
CA ARG A 16 2.42 -1.17 -10.15
C ARG A 16 2.92 -2.06 -11.30
N ASP A 17 3.56 -3.18 -10.98
CA ASP A 17 4.17 -4.07 -11.97
C ASP A 17 3.11 -4.90 -12.71
N GLN A 18 2.01 -5.23 -12.03
CA GLN A 18 0.96 -6.10 -12.58
C GLN A 18 0.45 -5.67 -13.94
N LEU A 19 0.28 -4.37 -14.22
CA LEU A 19 -0.22 -3.94 -15.53
C LEU A 19 0.71 -4.37 -16.66
N ALA A 20 2.00 -4.04 -16.54
CA ALA A 20 2.98 -4.34 -17.58
C ALA A 20 3.13 -5.85 -17.77
N LEU A 21 3.17 -6.59 -16.66
CA LEU A 21 3.28 -8.04 -16.67
C LEU A 21 2.05 -8.71 -17.31
N TRP A 22 0.84 -8.24 -17.01
CA TRP A 22 -0.39 -8.75 -17.63
C TRP A 22 -0.46 -8.44 -19.13
N GLN A 23 0.01 -7.27 -19.57
CA GLN A 23 0.07 -6.94 -20.99
C GLN A 23 1.02 -7.86 -21.74
N ASP A 24 2.21 -8.12 -21.17
CA ASP A 24 3.19 -9.04 -21.75
C ASP A 24 2.68 -10.50 -21.72
N TYR A 25 1.98 -10.91 -20.65
CA TYR A 25 1.32 -12.21 -20.56
C TYR A 25 0.25 -12.39 -21.64
N GLN A 26 -0.64 -11.40 -21.83
CA GLN A 26 -1.65 -11.44 -22.90
C GLN A 26 -1.03 -11.45 -24.30
N ARG A 27 0.11 -10.77 -24.48
CA ARG A 27 0.85 -10.79 -25.74
C ARG A 27 1.46 -12.17 -25.99
N LEU A 28 1.97 -12.81 -24.94
CA LEU A 28 2.53 -14.16 -24.99
C LEU A 28 1.45 -15.19 -25.37
N THR A 29 0.30 -15.17 -24.70
CA THR A 29 -0.82 -16.10 -24.97
C THR A 29 -1.31 -15.96 -26.41
N ARG A 30 -1.57 -14.74 -26.88
CA ARG A 30 -1.98 -14.49 -28.28
C ARG A 30 -0.98 -15.00 -29.32
N ARG A 31 0.33 -15.00 -29.01
CA ARG A 31 1.36 -15.53 -29.93
C ARG A 31 1.41 -17.05 -29.92
N LEU A 32 1.23 -17.67 -28.76
CA LEU A 32 1.09 -19.12 -28.64
C LEU A 32 -0.12 -19.62 -29.44
N ASP A 33 -1.27 -18.96 -29.29
CA ASP A 33 -2.50 -19.30 -30.04
C ASP A 33 -2.30 -19.18 -31.56
N ALA A 34 -1.42 -18.27 -31.99
CA ALA A 34 -1.08 -18.06 -33.39
C ALA A 34 0.09 -18.94 -33.90
N ASN A 35 0.57 -19.91 -33.11
CA ASN A 35 1.75 -20.75 -33.41
C ASN A 35 2.99 -19.94 -33.81
N LYS A 36 3.21 -18.77 -33.19
CA LYS A 36 4.37 -17.91 -33.43
C LYS A 36 5.49 -18.22 -32.42
N PRO A 37 6.76 -17.94 -32.76
CA PRO A 37 7.87 -18.10 -31.81
C PRO A 37 7.70 -17.19 -30.60
N VAL A 38 7.91 -17.76 -29.41
CA VAL A 38 7.70 -17.07 -28.13
C VAL A 38 8.90 -17.10 -27.19
N ASP A 39 9.95 -17.88 -27.46
CA ASP A 39 11.02 -18.16 -26.50
C ASP A 39 11.61 -16.89 -25.86
N GLN A 40 11.93 -15.88 -26.67
CA GLN A 40 12.44 -14.60 -26.18
C GLN A 40 11.42 -13.82 -25.34
N LEU A 41 10.15 -13.81 -25.76
CA LEU A 41 9.10 -13.10 -25.04
C LEU A 41 8.79 -13.79 -23.71
N GLN A 42 8.74 -15.11 -23.71
CA GLN A 42 8.54 -15.93 -22.52
C GLN A 42 9.69 -15.74 -21.53
N SER A 43 10.95 -15.82 -22.00
CA SER A 43 12.12 -15.61 -21.14
C SER A 43 12.14 -14.20 -20.53
N ARG A 44 11.86 -13.16 -21.33
CA ARG A 44 11.77 -11.78 -20.84
C ARG A 44 10.66 -11.61 -19.79
N LEU A 45 9.47 -12.18 -20.04
CA LEU A 45 8.35 -12.12 -19.10
C LEU A 45 8.71 -12.86 -17.81
N GLN A 46 9.30 -14.05 -17.90
CA GLN A 46 9.73 -14.82 -16.73
C GLN A 46 10.70 -14.00 -15.88
N GLN A 47 11.74 -13.43 -16.49
CA GLN A 47 12.71 -12.61 -15.78
C GLN A 47 12.07 -11.37 -15.13
N ALA A 48 11.13 -10.72 -15.81
CA ALA A 48 10.41 -9.58 -15.26
C ALA A 48 9.53 -9.98 -14.06
N VAL A 49 8.87 -11.13 -14.13
CA VAL A 49 8.08 -11.69 -13.02
C VAL A 49 8.99 -12.05 -11.84
N ASP A 50 10.11 -12.72 -12.09
CA ASP A 50 11.05 -13.13 -11.05
C ASP A 50 11.62 -11.90 -10.31
N ASN A 51 12.02 -10.85 -11.04
CA ASN A 51 12.48 -9.59 -10.43
C ASN A 51 11.38 -8.91 -9.59
N ALA A 52 10.14 -8.91 -10.08
CA ALA A 52 9.01 -8.36 -9.34
C ALA A 52 8.72 -9.15 -8.06
N LEU A 53 8.81 -10.49 -8.11
CA LEU A 53 8.65 -11.35 -6.93
C LEU A 53 9.79 -11.17 -5.92
N LEU A 54 11.04 -11.03 -6.38
CA LEU A 54 12.17 -10.72 -5.50
C LEU A 54 11.96 -9.40 -4.75
N THR A 55 11.39 -8.40 -5.42
CA THR A 55 11.05 -7.12 -4.76
C THR A 55 10.00 -7.31 -3.67
N ILE A 56 8.99 -8.15 -3.92
CA ILE A 56 7.96 -8.49 -2.92
C ILE A 56 8.58 -9.22 -1.72
N GLU A 57 9.42 -10.22 -1.97
CA GLU A 57 10.12 -10.98 -0.91
C GLU A 57 11.03 -10.09 -0.07
N GLN A 58 11.77 -9.15 -0.68
CA GLN A 58 12.59 -8.17 0.03
C GLN A 58 11.73 -7.25 0.91
N ARG A 59 10.54 -6.86 0.45
CA ARG A 59 9.60 -6.07 1.25
C ARG A 59 8.98 -6.89 2.37
N GLU A 60 8.68 -8.17 2.16
CA GLU A 60 8.13 -9.03 3.21
C GLU A 60 9.14 -9.30 4.32
N THR A 61 10.39 -9.59 3.95
CA THR A 61 11.48 -9.84 4.89
C THR A 61 11.94 -8.57 5.61
N GLY A 62 11.87 -7.41 4.94
CA GLY A 62 12.22 -6.12 5.51
C GLY A 62 11.11 -5.40 6.28
N ARG A 63 10.03 -6.09 6.67
CA ARG A 63 8.92 -5.48 7.43
C ARG A 63 9.38 -5.05 8.83
N PRO A 64 9.01 -3.85 9.29
CA PRO A 64 9.34 -3.44 10.65
C PRO A 64 8.62 -4.29 11.69
N GLU A 65 9.27 -4.44 12.85
CA GLU A 65 8.62 -4.95 14.05
C GLU A 65 7.53 -3.97 14.51
N ARG A 66 6.34 -4.47 14.87
CA ARG A 66 5.22 -3.64 15.32
C ARG A 66 4.94 -3.96 16.78
N ARG A 67 5.17 -2.97 17.66
CA ARG A 67 4.84 -3.05 19.08
C ARG A 67 3.55 -2.29 19.36
N TYR A 68 2.68 -2.85 20.18
CA TYR A 68 1.39 -2.27 20.51
C TYR A 68 1.32 -1.93 22.00
N ASP A 69 0.73 -0.77 22.30
CA ASP A 69 0.43 -0.35 23.66
C ASP A 69 -1.01 -0.77 23.98
N ASP A 70 -1.17 -1.79 24.84
CA ASP A 70 -2.48 -2.35 25.20
C ASP A 70 -3.37 -1.38 25.98
N SER A 71 -2.82 -0.25 26.46
CA SER A 71 -3.62 0.81 27.08
C SER A 71 -4.49 1.56 26.06
N LEU A 72 -4.16 1.52 24.76
CA LEU A 72 -4.94 2.18 23.72
C LEU A 72 -6.21 1.37 23.38
N PRO A 73 -7.42 1.97 23.39
CA PRO A 73 -8.67 1.26 23.11
C PRO A 73 -8.69 0.51 21.77
N VAL A 74 -8.06 1.06 20.73
CA VAL A 74 -8.01 0.40 19.40
C VAL A 74 -7.22 -0.91 19.44
N ASN A 75 -6.19 -1.02 20.28
CA ASN A 75 -5.34 -2.21 20.34
C ASN A 75 -6.05 -3.38 21.03
N GLN A 76 -6.99 -3.10 21.93
CA GLN A 76 -7.85 -4.13 22.54
C GLN A 76 -8.75 -4.84 21.51
N ARG A 77 -8.96 -4.21 20.34
CA ARG A 77 -9.74 -4.75 19.21
C ARG A 77 -8.87 -5.09 18.01
N ARG A 78 -7.55 -5.19 18.18
CA ARG A 78 -6.59 -5.36 17.08
C ARG A 78 -6.94 -6.55 16.18
N ASP A 79 -7.17 -7.71 16.80
CA ASP A 79 -7.38 -8.95 16.06
C ASP A 79 -8.74 -8.94 15.33
N ASP A 80 -9.78 -8.35 15.95
CA ASP A 80 -11.08 -8.10 15.33
C ASP A 80 -10.94 -7.18 14.10
N ILE A 81 -10.20 -6.07 14.25
CA ILE A 81 -9.96 -5.09 13.17
C ILE A 81 -9.15 -5.74 12.03
N LYS A 82 -8.09 -6.49 12.36
CA LYS A 82 -7.28 -7.20 11.38
C LYS A 82 -8.15 -8.17 10.57
N LEU A 83 -8.99 -8.96 11.23
CA LEU A 83 -9.89 -9.89 10.55
C LEU A 83 -10.87 -9.16 9.63
N LEU A 84 -11.45 -8.04 10.08
CA LEU A 84 -12.33 -7.22 9.24
C LEU A 84 -11.62 -6.70 8.00
N ILE A 85 -10.37 -6.23 8.13
CA ILE A 85 -9.54 -5.76 7.01
C ILE A 85 -9.24 -6.89 6.02
N GLU A 86 -8.93 -8.09 6.50
CA GLU A 86 -8.62 -9.25 5.64
C GLU A 86 -9.85 -9.74 4.86
N GLN A 87 -11.04 -9.62 5.46
CA GLN A 87 -12.28 -10.16 4.89
C GLN A 87 -13.09 -9.16 4.05
N ASN A 88 -12.80 -7.86 4.17
CA ASN A 88 -13.62 -6.82 3.54
C ASN A 88 -12.75 -5.83 2.77
N GLN A 89 -13.17 -5.50 1.55
CA GLN A 89 -12.49 -4.48 0.73
C GLN A 89 -12.59 -3.08 1.34
N VAL A 90 -13.66 -2.79 2.09
CA VAL A 90 -13.91 -1.49 2.74
C VAL A 90 -14.34 -1.75 4.18
N VAL A 91 -13.67 -1.09 5.12
CA VAL A 91 -13.98 -1.14 6.55
C VAL A 91 -14.13 0.27 7.09
N ILE A 92 -15.22 0.53 7.81
CA ILE A 92 -15.44 1.79 8.51
C ILE A 92 -15.04 1.60 9.97
N ILE A 93 -14.05 2.34 10.43
CA ILE A 93 -13.54 2.27 11.80
C ILE A 93 -13.94 3.55 12.54
N CYS A 94 -14.81 3.41 13.52
CA CYS A 94 -15.28 4.50 14.37
C CYS A 94 -14.65 4.40 15.77
N GLY A 95 -14.35 5.55 16.36
CA GLY A 95 -13.89 5.65 17.75
C GLY A 95 -13.61 7.09 18.13
N GLU A 96 -13.57 7.41 19.41
CA GLU A 96 -13.34 8.76 19.90
C GLU A 96 -11.92 9.26 19.60
N THR A 97 -11.71 10.58 19.61
CA THR A 97 -10.37 11.17 19.52
C THR A 97 -9.50 10.65 20.66
N GLY A 98 -8.24 10.35 20.38
CA GLY A 98 -7.32 9.76 21.37
C GLY A 98 -7.42 8.25 21.52
N SER A 99 -8.36 7.58 20.84
CA SER A 99 -8.46 6.11 20.89
C SER A 99 -7.29 5.36 20.20
N GLY A 100 -6.37 6.08 19.56
CA GLY A 100 -5.19 5.54 18.88
C GLY A 100 -5.37 5.19 17.40
N LYS A 101 -6.55 5.42 16.79
CA LYS A 101 -6.84 5.01 15.39
C LYS A 101 -5.74 5.43 14.39
N THR A 102 -5.46 6.72 14.35
CA THR A 102 -4.52 7.32 13.40
C THR A 102 -3.12 6.71 13.46
N THR A 103 -2.63 6.29 14.63
CA THR A 103 -1.29 5.71 14.75
C THR A 103 -1.29 4.19 14.74
N GLN A 104 -2.38 3.53 15.15
CA GLN A 104 -2.38 2.07 15.26
C GLN A 104 -2.94 1.37 14.01
N ILE A 105 -3.98 1.90 13.35
CA ILE A 105 -4.58 1.25 12.17
C ILE A 105 -3.53 0.96 11.06
N PRO A 106 -2.62 1.88 10.70
CA PRO A 106 -1.59 1.58 9.71
C PRO A 106 -0.69 0.39 10.09
N LYS A 107 -0.38 0.22 11.38
CA LYS A 107 0.41 -0.91 11.89
C LYS A 107 -0.38 -2.22 11.80
N ILE A 108 -1.67 -2.17 12.10
CA ILE A 108 -2.58 -3.32 11.96
C ILE A 108 -2.71 -3.73 10.49
N CYS A 109 -2.76 -2.77 9.56
CA CYS A 109 -2.72 -3.05 8.13
C CYS A 109 -1.43 -3.79 7.73
N LEU A 110 -0.27 -3.41 8.27
CA LEU A 110 0.97 -4.16 8.06
C LEU A 110 0.88 -5.59 8.61
N ASP A 111 0.23 -5.80 9.76
CA ASP A 111 -0.02 -7.15 10.31
C ASP A 111 -0.95 -7.99 9.45
N ALA A 112 -1.88 -7.34 8.72
CA ALA A 112 -2.81 -7.94 7.77
C ALA A 112 -2.17 -8.26 6.41
N GLY A 113 -0.86 -8.08 6.25
CA GLY A 113 -0.20 -8.37 4.98
C GLY A 113 -0.14 -7.19 4.00
N LEU A 114 -0.71 -6.03 4.34
CA LEU A 114 -0.75 -4.84 3.49
C LEU A 114 0.56 -4.04 3.53
N GLY A 115 0.74 -3.10 2.59
CA GLY A 115 1.96 -2.31 2.43
C GLY A 115 3.11 -3.04 1.73
N ILE A 116 2.85 -4.22 1.16
CA ILE A 116 3.86 -5.06 0.47
C ILE A 116 3.74 -4.94 -1.03
N ARG A 117 2.54 -5.15 -1.57
CA ARG A 117 2.28 -5.09 -3.01
C ARG A 117 2.04 -3.66 -3.49
N GLY A 118 1.85 -2.73 -2.55
CA GLY A 118 1.93 -1.30 -2.73
C GLY A 118 2.29 -0.66 -1.39
N ARG A 119 2.09 0.65 -1.24
CA ARG A 119 2.18 1.34 0.05
C ARG A 119 0.80 1.40 0.71
N ILE A 120 0.77 1.56 2.02
CA ILE A 120 -0.40 2.04 2.74
C ILE A 120 -0.41 3.57 2.62
N GLY A 121 -1.37 4.10 1.86
CA GLY A 121 -1.59 5.54 1.76
C GLY A 121 -2.52 6.01 2.87
N HIS A 122 -2.08 6.93 3.71
CA HIS A 122 -2.88 7.41 4.84
C HIS A 122 -3.06 8.91 4.75
N THR A 123 -4.30 9.35 4.53
CA THR A 123 -4.60 10.77 4.37
C THR A 123 -4.91 11.44 5.70
N GLN A 124 -4.59 12.74 5.78
CA GLN A 124 -4.91 13.64 6.87
C GLN A 124 -5.33 14.99 6.29
N PRO A 125 -6.40 15.64 6.76
CA PRO A 125 -6.87 16.90 6.19
C PRO A 125 -5.85 18.03 6.37
N ARG A 126 -5.00 17.95 7.41
CA ARG A 126 -4.06 19.00 7.81
C ARG A 126 -2.62 18.57 7.60
N ARG A 127 -1.80 19.45 6.99
CA ARG A 127 -0.37 19.20 6.72
C ARG A 127 0.44 18.90 7.99
N LEU A 128 0.17 19.63 9.08
CA LEU A 128 0.88 19.42 10.34
C LEU A 128 0.51 18.08 10.98
N ALA A 129 -0.75 17.66 10.85
CA ALA A 129 -1.20 16.33 11.28
C ALA A 129 -0.49 15.24 10.48
N ALA A 130 -0.51 15.30 9.13
CA ALA A 130 0.21 14.35 8.28
C ALA A 130 1.69 14.18 8.68
N ARG A 131 2.39 15.31 8.89
CA ARG A 131 3.81 15.29 9.28
C ARG A 131 4.04 14.74 10.70
N SER A 132 3.23 15.16 11.67
CA SER A 132 3.39 14.73 13.07
C SER A 132 3.02 13.26 13.27
N VAL A 133 1.98 12.79 12.58
CA VAL A 133 1.59 11.37 12.56
C VAL A 133 2.69 10.53 11.91
N ALA A 134 3.27 10.98 10.79
CA ALA A 134 4.40 10.26 10.17
C ALA A 134 5.60 10.14 11.11
N ALA A 135 5.96 11.23 11.81
CA ALA A 135 7.05 11.23 12.79
C ALA A 135 6.75 10.30 13.97
N ARG A 136 5.51 10.29 14.46
CA ARG A 136 5.09 9.41 15.55
C ARG A 136 5.12 7.94 15.14
N LEU A 137 4.60 7.61 13.96
CA LEU A 137 4.61 6.25 13.41
C LEU A 137 6.03 5.74 13.16
N ALA A 138 6.90 6.57 12.59
CA ALA A 138 8.31 6.22 12.40
C ALA A 138 8.97 5.87 13.74
N HIS A 139 8.77 6.71 14.76
CA HIS A 139 9.28 6.43 16.11
C HIS A 139 8.70 5.14 16.71
N GLU A 140 7.40 4.87 16.55
CA GLU A 140 6.79 3.63 17.05
C GLU A 140 7.26 2.37 16.33
N LEU A 141 7.78 2.51 15.11
CA LEU A 141 8.36 1.43 14.29
C LEU A 141 9.90 1.40 14.37
N ASP A 142 10.49 2.12 15.32
CA ASP A 142 11.94 2.24 15.52
C ASP A 142 12.70 2.61 14.23
N SER A 143 12.12 3.52 13.44
CA SER A 143 12.63 3.95 12.14
C SER A 143 12.71 5.47 12.04
N GLN A 144 13.42 5.95 11.01
CA GLN A 144 13.43 7.37 10.68
C GLN A 144 12.31 7.72 9.69
N VAL A 145 11.87 8.99 9.69
CA VAL A 145 10.94 9.49 8.67
C VAL A 145 11.62 9.46 7.31
N GLY A 146 10.96 8.82 6.34
CA GLY A 146 11.48 8.55 5.01
C GLY A 146 12.11 7.18 4.84
N GLU A 147 12.24 6.40 5.92
CA GLU A 147 12.52 4.96 5.84
C GLU A 147 11.19 4.22 5.71
N HIS A 148 10.75 3.48 6.74
CA HIS A 148 9.51 2.70 6.71
C HIS A 148 8.24 3.55 6.65
N VAL A 149 8.30 4.78 7.16
CA VAL A 149 7.20 5.73 7.18
C VAL A 149 7.65 7.04 6.55
N GLY A 150 7.05 7.40 5.42
CA GLY A 150 7.29 8.67 4.75
C GLY A 150 6.07 9.59 4.83
N PHE A 151 6.26 10.85 4.43
CA PHE A 151 5.12 11.74 4.18
C PHE A 151 5.30 12.57 2.91
N LYS A 152 4.17 12.95 2.32
CA LYS A 152 4.12 13.90 1.21
C LYS A 152 3.01 14.92 1.45
N ILE A 153 3.43 16.17 1.59
CA ILE A 153 2.55 17.33 1.70
C ILE A 153 2.95 18.34 0.64
N ARG A 154 2.14 19.38 0.44
CA ARG A 154 2.50 20.44 -0.52
C ARG A 154 3.89 21.00 -0.19
N PHE A 155 4.77 20.99 -1.18
CA PHE A 155 6.17 21.45 -1.14
C PHE A 155 7.16 20.59 -0.32
N GLN A 156 6.73 19.47 0.26
CA GLN A 156 7.64 18.58 0.99
C GLN A 156 7.32 17.12 0.69
N ASP A 157 8.33 16.40 0.21
CA ASP A 157 8.26 14.97 -0.05
C ASP A 157 9.42 14.28 0.68
N ARG A 158 9.09 13.35 1.55
CA ARG A 158 10.01 12.56 2.37
C ARG A 158 9.62 11.08 2.28
N VAL A 159 9.17 10.62 1.12
CA VAL A 159 8.86 9.21 0.87
C VAL A 159 10.03 8.57 0.12
N SER A 160 10.37 7.33 0.47
CA SER A 160 11.34 6.52 -0.27
C SER A 160 10.72 5.22 -0.76
N ASP A 161 11.48 4.44 -1.53
CA ASP A 161 11.04 3.12 -2.00
C ASP A 161 10.95 2.10 -0.85
N SER A 162 11.69 2.29 0.25
CA SER A 162 11.57 1.47 1.46
C SER A 162 10.40 1.86 2.36
N SER A 163 9.67 2.93 2.05
CA SER A 163 8.47 3.30 2.80
C SER A 163 7.32 2.33 2.54
N TYR A 164 6.82 1.74 3.63
CA TYR A 164 5.61 0.93 3.65
C TYR A 164 4.37 1.81 3.82
N ILE A 165 4.49 2.86 4.64
CA ILE A 165 3.39 3.78 4.95
C ILE A 165 3.76 5.16 4.40
N LYS A 166 2.81 5.77 3.68
CA LYS A 166 2.91 7.15 3.20
C LYS A 166 1.78 7.98 3.77
N LEU A 167 2.14 8.90 4.66
CA LEU A 167 1.24 9.94 5.15
C LEU A 167 1.13 11.05 4.13
N MET A 168 -0.07 11.56 3.88
CA MET A 168 -0.25 12.66 2.95
C MET A 168 -1.47 13.50 3.29
N THR A 169 -1.58 14.66 2.68
CA THR A 169 -2.86 15.38 2.72
C THR A 169 -3.82 14.87 1.67
N ASP A 170 -5.12 15.01 1.90
CA ASP A 170 -6.18 14.64 0.94
C ASP A 170 -5.91 15.23 -0.45
N GLY A 171 -5.53 16.51 -0.51
CA GLY A 171 -5.20 17.18 -1.77
C GLY A 171 -3.97 16.60 -2.51
N ILE A 172 -3.06 15.93 -1.81
CA ILE A 172 -1.95 15.22 -2.45
C ILE A 172 -2.45 13.92 -3.07
N LEU A 173 -3.31 13.17 -2.38
CA LEU A 173 -3.91 11.96 -2.94
C LEU A 173 -4.77 12.30 -4.16
N LEU A 174 -5.61 13.34 -4.08
CA LEU A 174 -6.40 13.84 -5.22
C LEU A 174 -5.52 14.23 -6.42
N ALA A 175 -4.40 14.90 -6.18
CA ALA A 175 -3.45 15.23 -7.25
C ALA A 175 -2.84 13.96 -7.87
N GLU A 176 -2.54 12.95 -7.06
CA GLU A 176 -1.99 11.68 -7.57
C GLU A 176 -3.00 10.91 -8.43
N ILE A 177 -4.29 10.92 -8.08
CA ILE A 177 -5.38 10.33 -8.89
C ILE A 177 -5.39 10.88 -10.33
N GLN A 178 -5.05 12.15 -10.54
CA GLN A 178 -5.00 12.74 -11.88
C GLN A 178 -3.94 12.08 -12.77
N SER A 179 -2.83 11.64 -12.18
CA SER A 179 -1.70 11.02 -12.89
C SER A 179 -1.77 9.49 -12.90
N ASP A 180 -2.26 8.89 -11.81
CA ASP A 180 -2.46 7.47 -11.65
C ASP A 180 -3.87 7.22 -11.13
N ARG A 181 -4.82 7.16 -12.06
CA ARG A 181 -6.25 6.96 -11.77
C ARG A 181 -6.54 5.66 -11.01
N LEU A 182 -5.66 4.66 -11.13
CA LEU A 182 -5.81 3.38 -10.43
C LEU A 182 -5.01 3.31 -9.13
N LEU A 183 -4.30 4.38 -8.76
CA LEU A 183 -3.53 4.49 -7.52
C LEU A 183 -2.64 3.27 -7.27
N ARG A 184 -1.98 2.76 -8.31
CA ARG A 184 -1.22 1.50 -8.31
C ARG A 184 0.00 1.51 -7.41
N ASN A 185 0.41 2.68 -6.92
CA ASN A 185 1.44 2.80 -5.88
C ASN A 185 0.94 2.34 -4.51
N TYR A 186 -0.36 2.12 -4.34
CA TYR A 186 -0.99 1.75 -3.08
C TYR A 186 -1.70 0.40 -3.20
N ASP A 187 -1.59 -0.41 -2.16
CA ASP A 187 -2.44 -1.59 -1.98
C ASP A 187 -3.54 -1.35 -0.94
N THR A 188 -3.44 -0.26 -0.17
CA THR A 188 -4.42 0.12 0.84
C THR A 188 -4.44 1.63 1.00
N LEU A 189 -5.64 2.18 1.16
CA LEU A 189 -5.86 3.59 1.48
C LEU A 189 -6.62 3.70 2.79
N ILE A 190 -6.13 4.56 3.67
CA ILE A 190 -6.77 4.96 4.93
C ILE A 190 -7.16 6.42 4.75
N ILE A 191 -8.46 6.68 4.68
CA ILE A 191 -9.03 8.04 4.63
C ILE A 191 -9.38 8.43 6.07
N ASP A 192 -8.48 9.13 6.74
CA ASP A 192 -8.66 9.49 8.15
C ASP A 192 -9.44 10.79 8.31
N GLU A 193 -9.97 11.01 9.51
CA GLU A 193 -10.73 12.22 9.85
C GLU A 193 -11.91 12.46 8.87
N ALA A 194 -12.48 11.39 8.29
CA ALA A 194 -13.57 11.46 7.31
C ALA A 194 -14.83 12.16 7.85
N HIS A 195 -14.94 12.31 9.17
CA HIS A 195 -16.00 13.06 9.82
C HIS A 195 -15.88 14.58 9.62
N GLU A 196 -14.71 15.12 9.26
CA GLU A 196 -14.54 16.56 8.96
C GLU A 196 -15.29 16.96 7.66
N ARG A 197 -15.75 15.99 6.84
CA ARG A 197 -16.54 16.20 5.60
C ARG A 197 -15.99 17.34 4.75
N SER A 198 -14.68 17.32 4.52
CA SER A 198 -14.07 18.28 3.61
C SER A 198 -14.43 17.92 2.17
N LEU A 199 -14.53 18.92 1.29
CA LEU A 199 -14.78 18.70 -0.14
C LEU A 199 -13.76 17.72 -0.76
N ASN A 200 -12.51 17.75 -0.29
CA ASN A 200 -11.48 16.84 -0.77
C ASN A 200 -11.76 15.39 -0.35
N ILE A 201 -12.19 15.17 0.89
CA ILE A 201 -12.60 13.86 1.39
C ILE A 201 -13.82 13.37 0.60
N ASP A 202 -14.79 14.23 0.35
CA ASP A 202 -15.99 13.89 -0.41
C ASP A 202 -15.69 13.49 -1.87
N PHE A 203 -14.62 14.03 -2.49
CA PHE A 203 -14.17 13.59 -3.82
C PHE A 203 -13.35 12.30 -3.80
N LEU A 204 -12.76 11.94 -2.66
CA LEU A 204 -11.97 10.72 -2.50
C LEU A 204 -12.86 9.49 -2.26
N LEU A 205 -14.04 9.69 -1.67
CA LEU A 205 -15.06 8.65 -1.41
C LEU A 205 -16.02 8.49 -2.59
#